data_AF-A0ABD1Y115-F1
#
_entry.id   AF-A0ABD1Y115-F1
#
_cell.length_a   1.000
_cell.length_b   1.000
_cell.length_c   1.000
_cell.angle_alpha   90.00
_cell.angle_beta   90.00
_cell.angle_gamma   90.00
#
_symmetry.space_group_name_H-M   'P 1'
#
loop_
_entity.id
_entity.type
_entity.pdbx_description
1 polymer ?
#
loop_
_entity_poly.entity_id
_entity_poly.type
_entity_poly.pdbx_seq_one_letter_code
_entity_poly.pdbx_strand_id
1 'polypeptide(L)'
;MSSSNARAESPENSDEFAARAAIKQVLAEFRQMKKEVVPLAPNSTGTALKVVKAMREKNPQLVMNKNHIGRIAGIKVGDTFDSRGEASVIGLHGPVINGINTVKPESVPSCDVIANSVAFSIGNTYPDNSYDESAGILVFSGEGRNHPDANMSQSKKKPGTDKMKIRPQGNEDQKETARNKALINSFLENIPIRVIRGDPSRMAHDEEKYTYEGLFEIEKYEQKKGLHNNLVYTFHMKKKEDQR
;
A
#
# COMPACT_ATOMS: atom_id res chain seq x y z
N MET A 1 -1.06 -39.68 38.96
CA MET A 1 -1.69 -38.36 38.75
C MET A 1 -0.79 -37.59 37.80
N SER A 2 -1.21 -37.47 36.54
CA SER A 2 -0.43 -36.77 35.51
C SER A 2 -0.78 -35.29 35.58
N SER A 3 0.07 -34.48 36.20
CA SER A 3 -0.09 -33.03 36.19
C SER A 3 0.26 -32.49 34.81
N SER A 4 -0.76 -32.05 34.10
CA SER A 4 -0.67 -31.27 32.87
C SER A 4 0.00 -29.93 33.16
N ASN A 5 1.22 -29.74 32.66
CA ASN A 5 1.87 -28.43 32.64
C ASN A 5 1.20 -27.57 31.57
N ALA A 6 0.26 -26.72 31.98
CA ALA A 6 -0.20 -25.60 31.16
C ALA A 6 0.95 -24.60 31.08
N ARG A 7 1.69 -24.61 29.96
CA ARG A 7 2.73 -23.62 29.66
C ARG A 7 2.03 -22.26 29.50
N ALA A 8 2.17 -21.38 30.50
CA ALA A 8 1.70 -20.01 30.40
C ALA A 8 2.33 -19.35 29.15
N GLU A 9 1.50 -18.77 28.29
CA GLU A 9 1.95 -18.04 27.12
C GLU A 9 2.76 -16.81 27.55
N SER A 10 3.86 -16.51 26.86
CA SER A 10 4.71 -15.35 27.19
C SER A 10 3.94 -14.03 26.98
N PRO A 11 4.26 -12.95 27.73
CA PRO A 11 3.60 -11.64 27.61
C PRO A 11 3.61 -11.08 26.17
N GLU A 12 4.70 -11.31 25.43
CA GLU A 12 4.81 -10.92 24.02
C GLU A 12 3.78 -11.61 23.13
N ASN A 13 3.40 -12.86 23.44
CA ASN A 13 2.36 -13.58 22.70
C ASN A 13 0.95 -13.05 23.04
N SER A 14 0.71 -12.62 24.29
CA SER A 14 -0.58 -12.03 24.66
C SER A 14 -0.81 -10.66 24.02
N ASP A 15 0.24 -9.83 23.92
CA ASP A 15 0.16 -8.51 23.29
C ASP A 15 -0.07 -8.63 21.77
N GLU A 16 0.62 -9.56 21.11
CA GLU A 16 0.42 -9.84 19.68
C GLU A 16 -0.98 -10.41 19.41
N PHE A 17 -1.52 -11.24 20.30
CA PHE A 17 -2.91 -11.73 20.21
C PHE A 17 -3.92 -10.59 20.34
N ALA A 18 -3.74 -9.70 21.32
CA ALA A 18 -4.59 -8.54 21.50
C ALA A 18 -4.53 -7.59 20.30
N ALA A 19 -3.32 -7.31 19.78
CA ALA A 19 -3.14 -6.51 18.57
C ALA A 19 -3.83 -7.15 17.36
N ARG A 20 -3.71 -8.47 17.19
CA ARG A 20 -4.39 -9.22 16.12
C ARG A 20 -5.92 -9.11 16.24
N ALA A 21 -6.46 -9.18 17.45
CA ALA A 21 -7.88 -9.00 17.70
C ALA A 21 -8.34 -7.58 17.34
N ALA A 22 -7.57 -6.55 17.73
CA ALA A 22 -7.85 -5.16 17.37
C ALA A 22 -7.85 -4.93 15.85
N ILE A 23 -6.86 -5.48 15.13
CA ILE A 23 -6.82 -5.44 13.65
C ILE A 23 -8.08 -6.05 13.04
N LYS A 24 -8.49 -7.23 13.52
CA LYS A 24 -9.72 -7.90 13.03
C LYS A 24 -10.96 -7.07 13.31
N GLN A 25 -11.04 -6.41 14.46
CA GLN A 25 -12.16 -5.53 14.81
C GLN A 25 -12.26 -4.33 13.86
N VAL A 26 -11.15 -3.65 13.58
CA VAL A 26 -11.11 -2.52 12.64
C VAL A 26 -11.54 -2.95 11.24
N LEU A 27 -11.07 -4.11 10.76
CA LEU A 27 -11.47 -4.66 9.46
C LEU A 27 -12.95 -5.06 9.42
N ALA A 28 -13.47 -5.66 10.48
CA ALA A 28 -14.89 -6.02 10.58
C ALA A 28 -15.79 -4.77 10.50
N GLU A 29 -15.43 -3.71 11.23
CA GLU A 29 -16.14 -2.43 11.19
C GLU A 29 -16.08 -1.80 9.79
N PHE A 30 -14.90 -1.78 9.15
CA PHE A 30 -14.75 -1.26 7.79
C PHE A 30 -15.66 -2.00 6.79
N ARG A 31 -15.69 -3.34 6.87
CA ARG A 31 -16.52 -4.19 6.00
C ARG A 31 -18.00 -3.99 6.26
N GLN A 32 -18.40 -3.79 7.52
CA GLN A 32 -19.78 -3.48 7.88
C GLN A 32 -20.19 -2.11 7.32
N MET A 33 -19.38 -1.07 7.53
CA MET A 33 -19.64 0.26 6.97
C MET A 33 -19.69 0.25 5.44
N LYS A 34 -18.85 -0.56 4.78
CA LYS A 34 -18.90 -0.72 3.33
C LYS A 34 -20.26 -1.25 2.87
N LYS A 35 -20.82 -2.24 3.56
CA LYS A 35 -22.18 -2.76 3.27
C LYS A 35 -23.26 -1.72 3.49
N GLU A 36 -23.09 -0.78 4.42
CA GLU A 36 -24.06 0.29 4.69
C GLU A 36 -23.97 1.45 3.69
N VAL A 37 -22.75 1.91 3.40
CA VAL A 37 -22.49 3.08 2.54
C VAL A 37 -22.67 2.74 1.07
N VAL A 38 -22.34 1.50 0.67
CA VAL A 38 -22.39 1.04 -0.71
C VAL A 38 -22.72 -0.46 -0.81
N PRO A 39 -23.98 -0.85 -0.51
CA PRO A 39 -24.36 -2.26 -0.32
C PRO A 39 -24.10 -3.21 -1.49
N LEU A 40 -24.12 -2.69 -2.72
CA LEU A 40 -23.98 -3.45 -3.96
C LEU A 40 -22.81 -2.97 -4.82
N ALA A 41 -21.89 -2.17 -4.27
CA ALA A 41 -20.80 -1.63 -5.07
C ALA A 41 -19.63 -2.62 -5.17
N PRO A 42 -18.95 -2.64 -6.34
CA PRO A 42 -17.68 -3.37 -6.50
C PRO A 42 -16.59 -2.90 -5.52
N ASN A 43 -15.52 -3.69 -5.34
CA ASN A 43 -14.34 -3.31 -4.55
C ASN A 43 -13.47 -2.28 -5.30
N SER A 44 -14.09 -1.19 -5.75
CA SER A 44 -13.42 -0.11 -6.45
C SER A 44 -12.67 0.82 -5.49
N THR A 45 -11.66 1.52 -6.00
CA THR A 45 -10.96 2.58 -5.29
C THR A 45 -11.93 3.68 -4.82
N GLY A 46 -12.96 4.00 -5.61
CA GLY A 46 -13.98 4.99 -5.27
C GLY A 46 -14.83 4.58 -4.06
N THR A 47 -15.23 3.30 -4.00
CA THR A 47 -15.90 2.69 -2.84
C THR A 47 -15.01 2.80 -1.60
N ALA A 48 -13.75 2.37 -1.70
CA ALA A 48 -12.81 2.39 -0.58
C ALA A 48 -12.62 3.81 -0.01
N LEU A 49 -12.48 4.83 -0.86
CA LEU A 49 -12.35 6.23 -0.43
C LEU A 49 -13.55 6.72 0.38
N LYS A 50 -14.77 6.42 -0.08
CA LYS A 50 -16.01 6.81 0.62
C LYS A 50 -16.09 6.18 2.00
N VAL A 51 -15.79 4.88 2.11
CA VAL A 51 -15.86 4.14 3.38
C VAL A 51 -14.76 4.60 4.34
N VAL A 52 -13.52 4.78 3.88
CA VAL A 52 -12.42 5.32 4.71
C VAL A 52 -12.78 6.70 5.25
N LYS A 53 -13.38 7.56 4.42
CA LYS A 53 -13.83 8.90 4.85
C LYS A 53 -14.92 8.78 5.93
N ALA A 54 -15.96 7.99 5.68
CA ALA A 54 -17.05 7.79 6.64
C ALA A 54 -16.56 7.19 7.97
N MET A 55 -15.62 6.24 7.92
CA MET A 55 -15.05 5.62 9.12
C MET A 55 -14.21 6.62 9.93
N ARG A 56 -13.43 7.48 9.28
CA ARG A 56 -12.68 8.56 9.97
C ARG A 56 -13.60 9.59 10.61
N GLU A 57 -14.76 9.86 10.02
CA GLU A 57 -15.74 10.79 10.57
C GLU A 57 -16.53 10.18 11.74
N LYS A 58 -16.91 8.90 11.64
CA LYS A 58 -17.75 8.22 12.64
C LYS A 58 -16.95 7.62 13.81
N ASN A 59 -15.80 7.01 13.53
CA ASN A 59 -14.98 6.26 14.48
C ASN A 59 -13.47 6.56 14.29
N PRO A 60 -13.01 7.81 14.44
CA PRO A 60 -11.62 8.20 14.22
C PRO A 60 -10.60 7.39 15.05
N GLN A 61 -10.97 6.98 16.27
CA GLN A 61 -10.15 6.22 17.19
C GLN A 61 -9.85 4.78 16.73
N LEU A 62 -10.66 4.22 15.81
CA LEU A 62 -10.41 2.90 15.24
C LEU A 62 -9.41 2.94 14.08
N VAL A 63 -9.18 4.13 13.48
CA VAL A 63 -8.26 4.28 12.37
C VAL A 63 -6.84 4.35 12.92
N MET A 64 -6.03 3.35 12.59
CA MET A 64 -4.69 3.20 13.14
C MET A 64 -3.68 4.14 12.48
N ASN A 65 -2.57 4.38 13.19
CA ASN A 65 -1.52 5.28 12.75
C ASN A 65 -0.78 4.76 11.51
N LYS A 66 -0.82 5.53 10.41
CA LYS A 66 -0.12 5.23 9.15
C LYS A 66 1.37 5.60 9.14
N ASN A 67 1.86 6.29 10.18
CA ASN A 67 3.23 6.81 10.26
C ASN A 67 4.23 5.78 10.81
N HIS A 68 3.75 4.67 11.37
CA HIS A 68 4.59 3.63 11.96
C HIS A 68 5.62 3.08 10.96
N ILE A 69 6.88 2.92 11.39
CA ILE A 69 7.98 2.35 10.61
C ILE A 69 8.19 0.90 11.03
N GLY A 70 8.35 -0.01 10.06
CA GLY A 70 8.56 -1.44 10.36
C GLY A 70 7.25 -2.23 10.53
N ARG A 71 7.31 -3.28 11.37
CA ARG A 71 6.24 -4.28 11.57
C ARG A 71 5.08 -3.68 12.37
N ILE A 72 3.85 -3.90 11.90
CA ILE A 72 2.65 -3.52 12.65
C ILE A 72 2.17 -4.74 13.44
N ALA A 73 2.09 -4.61 14.77
CA ALA A 73 1.61 -5.67 15.65
C ALA A 73 0.22 -6.17 15.21
N GLY A 74 0.04 -7.49 15.18
CA GLY A 74 -1.21 -8.11 14.74
C GLY A 74 -1.40 -8.21 13.22
N ILE A 75 -0.46 -7.73 12.39
CA ILE A 75 -0.47 -7.94 10.93
C ILE A 75 0.72 -8.84 10.55
N LYS A 76 0.42 -9.95 9.89
CA LYS A 76 1.40 -10.99 9.52
C LYS A 76 1.62 -11.03 8.02
N VAL A 77 2.84 -11.40 7.61
CA VAL A 77 3.15 -11.66 6.19
C VAL A 77 2.19 -12.72 5.66
N GLY A 78 1.62 -12.47 4.48
CA GLY A 78 0.58 -13.31 3.87
C GLY A 78 -0.86 -12.89 4.22
N ASP A 79 -1.07 -11.95 5.14
CA ASP A 79 -2.41 -11.40 5.37
C ASP A 79 -2.95 -10.74 4.10
N THR A 80 -4.22 -11.01 3.82
CA THR A 80 -4.92 -10.50 2.63
C THR A 80 -6.02 -9.51 2.99
N PHE A 81 -6.20 -8.52 2.12
CA PHE A 81 -7.18 -7.44 2.25
C PHE A 81 -7.98 -7.28 0.95
N ASP A 82 -9.26 -6.95 1.06
CA ASP A 82 -10.16 -6.86 -0.10
C ASP A 82 -10.14 -5.48 -0.79
N SER A 83 -9.37 -4.53 -0.24
CA SER A 83 -9.16 -3.21 -0.85
C SER A 83 -7.98 -2.46 -0.21
N ARG A 84 -7.48 -1.45 -0.92
CA ARG A 84 -6.56 -0.43 -0.36
C ARG A 84 -7.15 0.36 0.81
N GLY A 85 -8.48 0.40 0.93
CA GLY A 85 -9.16 1.02 2.07
C GLY A 85 -8.91 0.27 3.38
N GLU A 86 -8.94 -1.06 3.34
CA GLU A 86 -8.63 -1.91 4.50
C GLU A 86 -7.19 -1.68 4.99
N ALA A 87 -6.21 -1.71 4.07
CA ALA A 87 -4.82 -1.39 4.38
C ALA A 87 -4.64 0.03 4.96
N SER A 88 -5.48 0.99 4.56
CA SER A 88 -5.45 2.35 5.08
C SER A 88 -5.95 2.48 6.50
N VAL A 89 -7.04 1.81 6.87
CA VAL A 89 -7.64 1.98 8.21
C VAL A 89 -6.88 1.24 9.30
N ILE A 90 -6.15 0.18 8.95
CA ILE A 90 -5.27 -0.55 9.88
C ILE A 90 -3.83 0.00 9.92
N GLY A 91 -3.56 1.13 9.26
CA GLY A 91 -2.24 1.77 9.29
C GLY A 91 -1.15 1.07 8.45
N LEU A 92 -1.47 -0.04 7.78
CA LEU A 92 -0.54 -0.79 6.95
C LEU A 92 0.00 0.05 5.78
N HIS A 93 -0.90 0.75 5.09
CA HIS A 93 -0.56 1.69 4.02
C HIS A 93 -1.60 2.81 3.92
N GLY A 94 -1.21 4.05 4.25
CA GLY A 94 -2.16 5.16 4.43
C GLY A 94 -2.94 5.61 3.19
N PRO A 95 -2.33 5.76 2.00
CA PRO A 95 -3.03 6.18 0.79
C PRO A 95 -3.89 5.07 0.18
N VAL A 96 -5.15 5.39 -0.10
CA VAL A 96 -6.04 4.48 -0.84
C VAL A 96 -5.70 4.44 -2.34
N ILE A 97 -5.21 5.55 -2.90
CA ILE A 97 -4.91 5.69 -4.33
C ILE A 97 -3.41 5.53 -4.64
N ASN A 98 -2.56 6.30 -3.95
CA ASN A 98 -1.15 6.42 -4.33
C ASN A 98 -0.38 5.16 -3.95
N GLY A 99 0.57 4.73 -4.78
CA GLY A 99 1.38 3.55 -4.49
C GLY A 99 2.40 3.72 -3.36
N ILE A 100 2.75 4.96 -3.01
CA ILE A 100 3.79 5.26 -2.01
C ILE A 100 3.16 6.02 -0.83
N ASN A 101 3.36 5.52 0.40
CA ASN A 101 2.98 6.23 1.61
C ASN A 101 4.15 7.06 2.13
N THR A 102 3.97 8.38 2.19
CA THR A 102 4.95 9.32 2.71
C THR A 102 4.61 9.70 4.14
N VAL A 103 5.60 9.75 5.01
CA VAL A 103 5.45 10.08 6.43
C VAL A 103 6.54 11.06 6.83
N LYS A 104 6.21 11.98 7.75
CA LYS A 104 7.22 12.80 8.42
C LYS A 104 7.73 11.98 9.61
N PRO A 105 8.98 11.51 9.60
CA PRO A 105 9.49 10.68 10.68
C PRO A 105 9.77 11.55 11.91
N GLU A 106 9.26 11.17 13.07
CA GLU A 106 9.71 11.76 14.35
C GLU A 106 11.10 11.23 14.73
N SER A 107 11.41 10.00 14.31
CA SER A 107 12.64 9.28 14.67
C SER A 107 13.81 9.49 13.71
N VAL A 108 13.65 10.28 12.64
CA VAL A 108 14.72 10.56 11.66
C VAL A 108 14.82 12.07 11.42
N PRO A 109 15.51 12.80 12.31
CA PRO A 109 15.55 14.27 12.26
C PRO A 109 16.22 14.84 11.00
N SER A 110 17.05 14.05 10.31
CA SER A 110 17.76 14.42 9.08
C SER A 110 16.86 14.53 7.85
N CYS A 111 15.65 13.96 7.89
CA CYS A 111 14.75 13.88 6.75
C CYS A 111 13.34 14.42 7.08
N ASP A 112 12.89 15.44 6.35
CA ASP A 112 11.53 15.98 6.48
C ASP A 112 10.43 15.02 5.98
N VAL A 113 10.80 14.04 5.16
CA VAL A 113 9.89 13.04 4.60
C VAL A 113 10.62 11.76 4.26
N ILE A 114 9.99 10.62 4.58
CA ILE A 114 10.42 9.28 4.16
C ILE A 114 9.21 8.50 3.64
N ALA A 115 9.45 7.38 2.97
CA ALA A 115 8.44 6.37 2.69
C ALA A 115 8.56 5.20 3.68
N ASN A 116 7.44 4.69 4.18
CA ASN A 116 7.43 3.53 5.08
C ASN A 116 6.67 2.32 4.52
N SER A 117 5.95 2.51 3.41
CA SER A 117 5.21 1.44 2.75
C SER A 117 4.95 1.78 1.29
N VAL A 118 4.95 0.74 0.46
CA VAL A 118 4.53 0.78 -0.92
C VAL A 118 3.44 -0.25 -1.16
N ALA A 119 2.55 0.06 -2.07
CA ALA A 119 1.47 -0.80 -2.43
C ALA A 119 1.20 -0.68 -3.93
N PHE A 120 1.27 -1.81 -4.63
CA PHE A 120 1.24 -1.87 -6.09
C PHE A 120 0.41 -3.05 -6.55
N SER A 121 -0.08 -2.93 -7.78
CA SER A 121 -0.68 -4.04 -8.50
C SER A 121 0.19 -4.26 -9.73
N ILE A 122 0.67 -5.49 -9.93
CA ILE A 122 1.46 -5.79 -11.13
C ILE A 122 0.49 -5.75 -12.31
N GLY A 123 0.58 -4.73 -13.15
CA GLY A 123 -0.35 -4.53 -14.25
C GLY A 123 0.09 -3.41 -15.17
N ASN A 124 -0.70 -3.12 -16.20
CA ASN A 124 -0.31 -2.24 -17.30
C ASN A 124 -0.05 -0.78 -16.89
N THR A 125 -0.39 -0.37 -15.67
CA THR A 125 -0.18 1.00 -15.19
C THR A 125 1.29 1.31 -14.98
N TYR A 126 2.04 0.38 -14.38
CA TYR A 126 3.47 0.52 -14.10
C TYR A 126 4.18 -0.72 -14.63
N PRO A 127 4.39 -0.81 -15.95
CA PRO A 127 4.91 -2.02 -16.58
C PRO A 127 6.37 -2.30 -16.20
N ASP A 128 7.09 -1.29 -15.70
CA ASP A 128 8.46 -1.44 -15.18
C ASP A 128 8.53 -2.09 -13.78
N ASN A 129 7.38 -2.37 -13.14
CA ASN A 129 7.34 -3.17 -11.91
C ASN A 129 7.61 -4.65 -12.21
N SER A 130 8.42 -5.29 -11.38
CA SER A 130 8.57 -6.75 -11.37
C SER A 130 8.78 -7.28 -9.96
N TYR A 131 8.27 -8.47 -9.67
CA TYR A 131 8.44 -9.13 -8.38
C TYR A 131 8.78 -10.60 -8.58
N ASP A 132 9.98 -10.98 -8.19
CA ASP A 132 10.40 -12.37 -8.07
C ASP A 132 10.16 -12.82 -6.63
N GLU A 133 9.04 -13.51 -6.42
CA GLU A 133 8.64 -14.02 -5.11
C GLU A 133 9.63 -15.05 -4.56
N SER A 134 10.27 -15.84 -5.44
CA SER A 134 11.21 -16.88 -5.04
C SER A 134 12.54 -16.31 -4.55
N ALA A 135 13.00 -15.21 -5.16
CA ALA A 135 14.19 -14.50 -4.76
C ALA A 135 13.91 -13.40 -3.71
N GLY A 136 12.65 -13.05 -3.49
CA GLY A 136 12.26 -11.94 -2.63
C GLY A 136 12.72 -10.57 -3.16
N ILE A 137 12.79 -10.42 -4.49
CA ILE A 137 13.30 -9.21 -5.16
C ILE A 137 12.14 -8.49 -5.84
N LEU A 138 11.95 -7.22 -5.48
CA LEU A 138 10.98 -6.31 -6.09
C LEU A 138 11.73 -5.19 -6.79
N VAL A 139 11.48 -5.01 -8.09
CA VAL A 139 11.79 -3.76 -8.79
C VAL A 139 10.51 -2.93 -8.80
N PHE A 140 10.53 -1.83 -8.04
CA PHE A 140 9.40 -0.92 -7.92
C PHE A 140 9.65 0.35 -8.75
N SER A 141 8.74 0.66 -9.66
CA SER A 141 8.70 1.92 -10.40
C SER A 141 8.18 3.03 -9.50
N GLY A 142 8.91 4.15 -9.49
CA GLY A 142 8.48 5.39 -8.87
C GLY A 142 7.18 5.92 -9.44
N GLU A 143 6.61 6.89 -8.73
CA GLU A 143 5.45 7.61 -9.20
C GLU A 143 5.83 8.53 -10.36
N GLY A 144 5.17 8.34 -11.50
CA GLY A 144 5.05 9.36 -12.53
C GLY A 144 3.60 9.76 -12.73
N ARG A 145 3.41 10.91 -13.36
CA ARG A 145 2.05 11.41 -13.64
C ARG A 145 1.37 10.50 -14.64
N ASN A 146 0.21 9.97 -14.25
CA ASN A 146 -0.84 9.65 -15.22
C ASN A 146 -1.53 10.96 -15.57
N HIS A 147 -0.93 11.77 -16.43
CA HIS A 147 -1.62 12.97 -16.91
C HIS A 147 -2.84 12.52 -17.74
N PRO A 148 -4.07 13.00 -17.45
CA PRO A 148 -5.09 13.05 -18.48
C PRO A 148 -4.61 14.11 -19.49
N ASP A 149 -4.18 13.66 -20.67
CA ASP A 149 -3.69 14.45 -21.81
C ASP A 149 -3.81 15.98 -21.66
N ALA A 150 -2.67 16.68 -21.56
CA ALA A 150 -2.59 18.13 -21.75
C ALA A 150 -3.04 18.57 -23.17
N ASN A 151 -3.27 17.61 -24.08
CA ASN A 151 -3.72 17.83 -25.46
C ASN A 151 -5.17 17.38 -25.74
N MET A 152 -6.00 17.16 -24.73
CA MET A 152 -7.47 17.19 -24.93
C MET A 152 -8.01 18.57 -24.60
N SER A 153 -7.86 19.45 -25.59
CA SER A 153 -8.80 20.54 -25.85
C SER A 153 -10.23 20.09 -25.51
N GLN A 154 -10.88 20.90 -24.68
CA GLN A 154 -12.32 21.06 -24.40
C GLN A 154 -13.31 20.28 -25.29
N SER A 155 -13.23 18.95 -25.32
CA SER A 155 -14.27 18.11 -25.91
C SER A 155 -15.29 17.86 -24.81
N LYS A 156 -16.42 18.57 -24.94
CA LYS A 156 -17.59 18.58 -24.05
C LYS A 156 -17.79 17.22 -23.36
N LYS A 157 -17.56 17.19 -22.04
CA LYS A 157 -17.85 16.04 -21.17
C LYS A 157 -19.34 15.68 -21.31
N LYS A 158 -19.65 14.46 -21.73
CA LYS A 158 -20.98 13.87 -21.50
C LYS A 158 -21.07 13.45 -20.02
N PRO A 159 -22.06 13.91 -19.24
CA PRO A 159 -22.24 13.45 -17.88
C PRO A 159 -22.68 11.97 -17.89
N GLY A 160 -22.05 11.12 -17.07
CA GLY A 160 -22.59 9.79 -16.76
C GLY A 160 -21.76 8.55 -17.12
N THR A 161 -20.51 8.69 -17.61
CA THR A 161 -19.62 7.54 -17.86
C THR A 161 -18.24 7.69 -17.21
N ASP A 162 -18.18 8.22 -15.99
CA ASP A 162 -16.94 8.27 -15.20
C ASP A 162 -16.59 6.88 -14.65
N LYS A 163 -16.05 6.02 -15.50
CA LYS A 163 -15.06 5.05 -15.03
C LYS A 163 -13.72 5.76 -15.11
N MET A 164 -13.11 6.05 -13.95
CA MET A 164 -11.72 6.50 -13.87
C MET A 164 -10.83 5.41 -14.48
N LYS A 165 -10.61 5.46 -15.79
CA LYS A 165 -9.66 4.58 -16.46
C LYS A 165 -8.27 5.03 -16.03
N ILE A 166 -7.64 4.24 -15.17
CA ILE A 166 -6.21 4.35 -14.94
C ILE A 166 -5.55 4.12 -16.31
N ARG A 167 -5.01 5.17 -16.92
CA ARG A 167 -4.21 5.02 -18.14
C ARG A 167 -2.85 4.44 -17.76
N PRO A 168 -2.21 3.64 -18.65
CA PRO A 168 -0.81 3.30 -18.50
C PRO A 168 0.00 4.55 -18.21
N GLN A 169 1.09 4.40 -17.45
CA GLN A 169 2.03 5.48 -17.24
C GLN A 169 2.35 6.17 -18.57
N GLY A 170 2.11 7.48 -18.62
CA GLY A 170 2.32 8.26 -19.83
C GLY A 170 3.77 8.18 -20.30
N ASN A 171 4.01 8.44 -21.58
CA ASN A 171 5.35 8.44 -22.19
C ASN A 171 6.23 9.62 -21.74
N GLU A 172 5.89 10.28 -20.63
CA GLU A 172 6.64 11.39 -20.06
C GLU A 172 7.71 10.87 -19.11
N ASP A 173 8.86 11.56 -19.08
CA ASP A 173 9.91 11.32 -18.11
C ASP A 173 9.39 11.57 -16.69
N GLN A 174 9.53 10.56 -15.84
CA GLN A 174 9.28 10.70 -14.41
C GLN A 174 10.21 11.76 -13.83
N LYS A 175 9.64 12.60 -12.96
CA LYS A 175 10.36 13.61 -12.20
C LYS A 175 10.61 13.11 -10.78
N GLU A 176 11.51 13.77 -10.07
CA GLU A 176 11.63 13.61 -8.62
C GLU A 176 10.39 14.23 -7.95
N THR A 177 9.30 13.48 -7.90
CA THR A 177 8.11 13.85 -7.14
C THR A 177 8.41 13.79 -5.65
N ALA A 178 7.58 14.43 -4.82
CA ALA A 178 7.71 14.34 -3.37
C ALA A 178 7.69 12.88 -2.86
N ARG A 179 7.00 11.96 -3.56
CA ARG A 179 6.95 10.54 -3.17
C ARG A 179 8.17 9.76 -3.65
N ASN A 180 8.71 10.08 -4.82
CA ASN A 180 9.98 9.51 -5.27
C ASN A 180 11.13 9.95 -4.35
N LYS A 181 11.15 11.25 -3.97
CA LYS A 181 12.07 11.77 -2.96
C LYS A 181 11.95 11.05 -1.62
N ALA A 182 10.73 10.74 -1.18
CA ALA A 182 10.50 10.00 0.06
C ALA A 182 11.12 8.59 0.03
N LEU A 183 11.05 7.88 -1.10
CA LEU A 183 11.73 6.58 -1.26
C LEU A 183 13.26 6.72 -1.32
N ILE A 184 13.77 7.76 -1.98
CA ILE A 184 15.22 8.06 -1.98
C ILE A 184 15.70 8.33 -0.56
N ASN A 185 14.99 9.15 0.21
CA ASN A 185 15.31 9.40 1.62
C ASN A 185 15.26 8.10 2.44
N SER A 186 14.26 7.25 2.23
CA SER A 186 14.20 5.94 2.89
C SER A 186 15.37 5.03 2.56
N PHE A 187 15.89 5.09 1.33
CA PHE A 187 17.12 4.38 0.95
C PHE A 187 18.32 4.93 1.74
N LEU A 188 18.50 6.26 1.75
CA LEU A 188 19.61 6.90 2.46
C LEU A 188 19.60 6.64 3.97
N GLU A 189 18.41 6.57 4.56
CA GLU A 189 18.19 6.38 6.00
C GLU A 189 17.96 4.91 6.40
N ASN A 190 18.11 3.96 5.45
CA ASN A 190 17.90 2.52 5.67
C ASN A 190 16.54 2.18 6.30
N ILE A 191 15.49 2.87 5.86
CA ILE A 191 14.14 2.66 6.36
C ILE A 191 13.54 1.40 5.72
N PRO A 192 13.08 0.42 6.51
CA PRO A 192 12.39 -0.74 5.97
C PRO A 192 11.01 -0.34 5.41
N ILE A 193 10.72 -0.83 4.21
CA ILE A 193 9.49 -0.55 3.46
C ILE A 193 8.53 -1.73 3.59
N ARG A 194 7.32 -1.49 4.11
CA ARG A 194 6.25 -2.49 4.01
C ARG A 194 5.77 -2.62 2.57
N VAL A 195 5.70 -3.83 2.03
CA VAL A 195 5.26 -4.09 0.66
C VAL A 195 3.88 -4.75 0.67
N ILE A 196 2.94 -4.17 -0.05
CA ILE A 196 1.59 -4.69 -0.23
C ILE A 196 1.33 -4.93 -1.72
N ARG A 197 1.13 -6.19 -2.11
CA ARG A 197 0.97 -6.59 -3.52
C ARG A 197 -0.48 -6.89 -3.84
N GLY A 198 -1.03 -6.19 -4.82
CA GLY A 198 -2.32 -6.46 -5.45
C GLY A 198 -2.22 -7.62 -6.44
N ASP A 199 -3.23 -8.49 -6.44
CA ASP A 199 -3.41 -9.58 -7.41
C ASP A 199 -4.19 -9.09 -8.64
N PRO A 200 -3.51 -8.84 -9.77
CA PRO A 200 -4.15 -8.30 -10.97
C PRO A 200 -5.15 -9.25 -11.60
N SER A 201 -5.05 -10.57 -11.35
CA SER A 201 -5.95 -11.57 -11.93
C SER A 201 -7.41 -11.36 -11.50
N ARG A 202 -7.61 -10.66 -10.38
CA ARG A 202 -8.92 -10.36 -9.79
C ARG A 202 -9.42 -8.95 -10.08
N MET A 203 -8.61 -8.12 -10.74
CA MET A 203 -9.01 -6.74 -11.08
C MET A 203 -10.19 -6.70 -12.05
N ALA A 204 -10.29 -7.66 -12.98
CA ALA A 204 -11.37 -7.70 -13.98
C ALA A 204 -12.77 -7.84 -13.36
N HIS A 205 -12.84 -8.36 -12.12
CA HIS A 205 -14.08 -8.57 -11.38
C HIS A 205 -14.29 -7.53 -10.28
N ASP A 206 -13.46 -6.48 -10.21
CA ASP A 206 -13.41 -5.56 -9.07
C ASP A 206 -13.28 -6.30 -7.72
N GLU A 207 -12.50 -7.39 -7.70
CA GLU A 207 -12.26 -8.26 -6.55
C GLU A 207 -10.77 -8.32 -6.21
N GLU A 208 -10.01 -7.29 -6.60
CA GLU A 208 -8.58 -7.25 -6.36
C GLU A 208 -8.26 -7.44 -4.88
N LYS A 209 -7.45 -8.46 -4.59
CA LYS A 209 -6.95 -8.74 -3.26
C LYS A 209 -5.53 -8.22 -3.11
N TYR A 210 -5.24 -7.71 -1.93
CA TYR A 210 -3.93 -7.17 -1.57
C TYR A 210 -3.31 -8.04 -0.49
N THR A 211 -2.08 -8.49 -0.71
CA THR A 211 -1.33 -9.33 0.23
C THR A 211 -0.20 -8.53 0.84
N TYR A 212 -0.04 -8.60 2.17
CA TYR A 212 1.14 -8.04 2.82
C TYR A 212 2.33 -8.97 2.63
N GLU A 213 3.32 -8.52 1.85
CA GLU A 213 4.52 -9.30 1.50
C GLU A 213 5.64 -9.18 2.55
N GLY A 214 5.50 -8.28 3.53
CA GLY A 214 6.50 -8.04 4.56
C GLY A 214 7.30 -6.76 4.38
N LEU A 215 8.42 -6.68 5.06
CA LEU A 215 9.41 -5.61 5.03
C LEU A 215 10.48 -5.86 3.99
N PHE A 216 10.83 -4.82 3.25
CA PHE A 216 11.87 -4.83 2.25
C PHE A 216 12.85 -3.70 2.55
N GLU A 217 14.10 -3.90 2.16
CA GLU A 217 15.14 -2.87 2.15
C GLU A 217 15.38 -2.44 0.71
N ILE A 218 15.58 -1.14 0.50
CA ILE A 218 15.97 -0.63 -0.82
C ILE A 218 17.48 -0.84 -0.93
N GLU A 219 17.93 -1.66 -1.88
CA GLU A 219 19.36 -1.92 -2.09
C GLU A 219 20.00 -0.87 -3.01
N LYS A 220 19.21 -0.34 -3.95
CA LYS A 220 19.62 0.75 -4.84
C LYS A 220 18.41 1.41 -5.48
N TYR A 221 18.62 2.61 -6.00
CA TYR A 221 17.69 3.25 -6.92
C TYR A 221 18.45 3.79 -8.14
N GLU A 222 17.77 3.90 -9.26
CA GLU A 222 18.31 4.45 -10.51
C GLU A 222 17.20 5.16 -11.29
N GLN A 223 17.55 6.20 -12.04
CA GLN A 223 16.68 6.76 -13.07
C GLN A 223 17.19 6.26 -14.42
N LYS A 224 16.38 5.46 -15.11
CA LYS A 224 16.76 4.84 -16.38
C LYS A 224 15.62 4.88 -17.38
N LYS A 225 15.91 4.58 -18.65
CA LYS A 225 14.86 4.40 -19.66
C LYS A 225 14.02 3.17 -19.31
N GLY A 226 12.72 3.37 -19.11
CA GLY A 226 11.73 2.33 -18.92
C GLY A 226 11.28 1.72 -20.25
N LEU A 227 10.28 0.84 -20.17
CA LEU A 227 9.75 0.07 -21.31
C LEU A 227 9.17 0.95 -22.43
N HIS A 228 8.72 2.18 -22.12
CA HIS A 228 8.22 3.13 -23.11
C HIS A 228 9.26 4.19 -23.50
N ASN A 229 10.56 3.94 -23.24
CA ASN A 229 11.69 4.82 -23.57
C ASN A 229 11.64 6.21 -22.88
N ASN A 230 10.80 6.37 -21.87
CA ASN A 230 10.78 7.50 -20.94
C ASN A 230 11.67 7.21 -19.72
N LEU A 231 12.17 8.24 -19.06
CA LEU A 231 12.92 8.10 -17.82
C LEU A 231 11.99 7.66 -16.68
N VAL A 232 12.35 6.61 -15.98
CA VAL A 232 11.60 6.01 -14.87
C VAL A 232 12.53 5.87 -13.68
N TYR A 233 12.08 6.29 -12.50
CA TYR A 233 12.75 5.94 -11.25
C TYR A 233 12.46 4.47 -10.95
N THR A 234 13.49 3.67 -10.74
CA THR A 234 13.34 2.27 -10.30
C THR A 234 14.07 2.07 -8.99
N PHE A 235 13.40 1.41 -8.05
CA PHE A 235 13.89 1.09 -6.72
C PHE A 235 13.99 -0.43 -6.62
N HIS A 236 15.20 -0.94 -6.44
CA HIS A 236 15.46 -2.36 -6.27
C HIS A 236 15.37 -2.67 -4.78
N MET A 237 14.41 -3.51 -4.42
CA MET A 237 14.07 -3.81 -3.05
C MET A 237 14.23 -5.31 -2.78
N LYS A 238 14.86 -5.65 -1.66
CA LYS A 238 15.04 -7.03 -1.21
C LYS A 238 14.27 -7.28 0.07
N LYS A 239 13.53 -8.39 0.10
CA LYS A 239 12.76 -8.81 1.27
C LYS A 239 13.74 -9.13 2.42
N LYS A 240 13.48 -8.58 3.61
CA LYS A 240 14.28 -8.90 4.80
C LYS A 240 14.06 -10.36 5.20
N GLU A 241 15.10 -11.00 5.72
CA GLU A 241 15.02 -12.35 6.29
C GLU A 241 14.22 -12.33 7.62
N ASP A 242 13.73 -13.50 8.05
CA ASP A 242 13.07 -13.74 9.36
C ASP A 242 11.89 -12.82 9.72
N GLN A 243 10.80 -12.92 8.96
CA GLN A 243 9.59 -12.12 9.16
C GLN A 243 8.35 -12.88 9.68
N ARG A 244 8.57 -14.02 10.36
CA ARG A 244 7.49 -14.77 11.00
C ARG A 244 6.88 -14.01 12.18
#